data_AF-A0A318B021-F1
#
_entry.id   AF-A0A318B021-F1
#
_cell.length_a   1.000
_cell.length_b   1.000
_cell.length_c   1.000
_cell.angle_alpha   90.00
_cell.angle_beta   90.00
_cell.angle_gamma   90.00
#
_symmetry.space_group_name_H-M   'P 1'
#
loop_
_entity.id
_entity.type
_entity.pdbx_description
1 polymer ?
#
loop_
_entity_poly.entity_id
_entity_poly.type
_entity_poly.pdbx_seq_one_letter_code
_entity_poly.pdbx_strand_id
1 'polypeptide(L)'
;MNDKLKTVQDDLAFLRGIAEGGAERGGFGVAGGALYGSAGLLYGIQTLVYFAQEKGVVSLGGLGNLILAWLPTLIFLVLMAIVIVVERRRPKGGVAHRAINAAFAGAGLANLALIIVFAVAAARNHDFRYWLFHPAVVFVMQGAVWYAVFALRKRAWMLVVSLGWLASGVALGLLVDRADLYLLIASVGLFGFMMIPGFFLMRQAQRAAA
;
A
#
# COMPACT_ATOMS: atom_id res chain seq x y z
N MET A 1 6.75 -31.93 -43.14
CA MET A 1 6.96 -32.34 -41.73
C MET A 1 7.56 -31.26 -40.85
N ASN A 2 8.40 -30.34 -41.36
CA ASN A 2 9.01 -29.26 -40.56
C ASN A 2 8.04 -28.18 -40.03
N ASP A 3 6.94 -27.87 -40.73
CA ASP A 3 5.98 -26.86 -40.26
C ASP A 3 5.25 -27.27 -38.98
N LYS A 4 4.82 -28.54 -38.89
CA LYS A 4 4.14 -29.06 -37.69
C LYS A 4 5.04 -29.04 -36.46
N LEU A 5 6.35 -29.23 -36.64
CA LEU A 5 7.32 -29.16 -35.53
C LEU A 5 7.51 -27.74 -35.02
N LYS A 6 7.48 -26.73 -35.90
CA LYS A 6 7.48 -25.31 -35.50
C LYS A 6 6.20 -24.94 -34.75
N THR A 7 5.02 -25.33 -35.25
CA THR A 7 3.74 -25.04 -34.59
C THR A 7 3.66 -25.66 -33.19
N VAL A 8 4.14 -26.88 -33.01
CA VAL A 8 4.15 -27.53 -31.69
C VAL A 8 5.14 -26.86 -30.73
N GLN A 9 6.29 -26.39 -31.21
CA GLN A 9 7.23 -25.62 -30.39
C GLN A 9 6.67 -24.25 -30.00
N ASP A 10 5.96 -23.58 -30.92
CA ASP A 10 5.30 -22.30 -30.66
C ASP A 10 4.11 -22.46 -29.69
N ASP A 11 3.31 -23.53 -29.83
CA ASP A 11 2.22 -23.86 -28.90
C ASP A 11 2.77 -24.24 -27.52
N LEU A 12 3.88 -24.98 -27.46
CA LEU A 12 4.53 -25.31 -26.19
C LEU A 12 5.15 -24.07 -25.56
N ALA A 13 5.75 -23.16 -26.35
CA ALA A 13 6.26 -21.88 -25.88
C ALA A 13 5.14 -20.94 -25.43
N PHE A 14 3.96 -21.00 -26.06
CA PHE A 14 2.77 -20.28 -25.66
C PHE A 14 2.16 -20.85 -24.38
N LEU A 15 2.01 -22.17 -24.27
CA LEU A 15 1.55 -22.85 -23.05
C LEU A 15 2.53 -22.68 -21.90
N ARG A 16 3.84 -22.73 -22.18
CA ARG A 16 4.92 -22.42 -21.24
C ARG A 16 4.91 -20.93 -20.89
N GLY A 17 4.62 -20.04 -21.83
CA GLY A 17 4.40 -18.62 -21.58
C GLY A 17 3.17 -18.34 -20.73
N ILE A 18 2.10 -19.13 -20.86
CA ILE A 18 0.90 -19.07 -20.01
C ILE A 18 1.20 -19.66 -18.62
N ALA A 19 1.91 -20.79 -18.56
CA ALA A 19 2.24 -21.49 -17.32
C ALA A 19 3.30 -20.74 -16.49
N GLU A 20 4.41 -20.33 -17.09
CA GLU A 20 5.51 -19.59 -16.46
C GLU A 20 5.18 -18.09 -16.33
N GLY A 21 4.53 -17.49 -17.33
CA GLY A 21 4.09 -16.09 -17.27
C GLY A 21 2.96 -15.85 -16.25
N GLY A 22 2.21 -16.91 -15.90
CA GLY A 22 1.25 -16.89 -14.79
C GLY A 22 1.90 -16.98 -13.40
N ALA A 23 3.07 -17.61 -13.27
CA ALA A 23 3.67 -17.95 -11.98
C ALA A 23 4.66 -16.88 -11.45
N GLU A 24 5.48 -16.26 -12.29
CA GLU A 24 6.60 -15.43 -11.81
C GLU A 24 6.58 -13.96 -12.25
N ARG A 25 6.03 -13.63 -13.42
CA ARG A 25 6.15 -12.27 -14.02
C ARG A 25 5.13 -11.23 -13.55
N GLY A 26 4.12 -11.63 -12.75
CA GLY A 26 3.03 -10.76 -12.31
C GLY A 26 3.23 -10.13 -10.93
N GLY A 27 4.46 -9.87 -10.50
CA GLY A 27 4.71 -9.16 -9.24
C GLY A 27 4.25 -7.70 -9.30
N PHE A 28 3.97 -7.09 -8.15
CA PHE A 28 4.12 -5.64 -8.01
C PHE A 28 5.44 -5.26 -8.68
N GLY A 29 5.42 -4.53 -9.78
CA GLY A 29 6.64 -4.12 -10.46
C GLY A 29 7.60 -3.47 -9.45
N VAL A 30 8.91 -3.50 -9.72
CA VAL A 30 9.93 -2.88 -8.84
C VAL A 30 9.49 -1.47 -8.39
N ALA A 31 8.89 -0.71 -9.31
CA ALA A 31 8.35 0.62 -9.06
C ALA A 31 7.14 0.65 -8.11
N GLY A 32 6.20 -0.31 -8.22
CA GLY A 32 5.05 -0.41 -7.32
C GLY A 32 5.42 -0.85 -5.91
N GLY A 33 6.36 -1.80 -5.78
CA GLY A 33 6.91 -2.20 -4.47
C GLY A 33 7.71 -1.07 -3.81
N ALA A 34 8.53 -0.35 -4.59
CA ALA A 34 9.26 0.82 -4.11
C ALA A 34 8.32 1.95 -3.68
N LEU A 35 7.25 2.22 -4.46
CA LEU A 35 6.25 3.22 -4.09
C LEU A 35 5.56 2.86 -2.78
N TYR A 36 5.12 1.62 -2.61
CA TYR A 36 4.47 1.15 -1.39
C TYR A 36 5.41 1.21 -0.18
N GLY A 37 6.67 0.80 -0.35
CA GLY A 37 7.68 0.85 0.70
C GLY A 37 8.05 2.28 1.11
N SER A 38 8.24 3.16 0.12
CA SER A 38 8.55 4.58 0.34
C SER A 38 7.41 5.31 1.03
N ALA A 39 6.15 5.01 0.70
CA ALA A 39 4.99 5.52 1.42
C ALA A 39 5.00 5.07 2.88
N GLY A 40 5.34 3.80 3.16
CA GLY A 40 5.44 3.28 4.53
C GLY A 40 6.47 4.04 5.36
N LEU A 41 7.62 4.35 4.75
CA LEU A 41 8.68 5.13 5.37
C LEU A 41 8.25 6.59 5.61
N LEU A 42 7.70 7.26 4.60
CA LEU A 42 7.31 8.68 4.69
C LEU A 42 6.21 8.89 5.74
N TYR A 43 5.10 8.15 5.64
CA TYR A 43 3.99 8.27 6.57
C TYR A 43 4.32 7.69 7.95
N GLY A 44 5.18 6.66 8.02
CA GLY A 44 5.69 6.11 9.28
C GLY A 44 6.53 7.13 10.05
N ILE A 45 7.44 7.84 9.36
CA ILE A 45 8.20 8.94 9.96
C ILE A 45 7.28 10.07 10.38
N GLN A 46 6.33 10.47 9.52
CA GLN A 46 5.38 11.53 9.84
C GLN A 46 4.60 11.24 11.13
N THR A 47 4.02 10.04 11.24
CA THR A 47 3.28 9.61 12.44
C THR A 47 4.17 9.49 13.67
N LEU A 48 5.43 9.08 13.50
CA LEU A 48 6.40 8.99 14.60
C LEU A 48 6.80 10.37 15.13
N VAL A 49 6.95 11.36 14.23
CA VAL A 49 7.19 12.75 14.64
C VAL A 49 5.99 13.29 15.39
N TYR A 50 4.76 13.06 14.93
CA TYR A 50 3.55 13.43 15.68
C TYR A 50 3.50 12.79 17.08
N PHE A 51 3.90 11.52 17.20
CA PHE A 51 4.02 10.86 18.51
C PHE A 51 5.06 11.53 19.42
N ALA A 52 6.21 11.96 18.86
CA ALA A 52 7.22 12.68 19.61
C ALA A 52 6.76 14.09 20.04
N GLN A 53 5.87 14.71 19.26
CA GLN A 53 5.23 15.98 19.63
C GLN A 53 4.23 15.82 20.77
N GLU A 54 3.38 14.79 20.72
CA GLU A 54 2.39 14.51 21.77
C GLU A 54 3.07 14.26 23.13
N LYS A 55 4.22 13.58 23.11
CA LYS A 55 5.06 13.37 24.30
C LYS A 55 5.84 14.61 24.78
N GLY A 56 5.71 15.75 24.10
CA GLY A 56 6.40 16.99 24.43
C GLY A 56 7.92 16.95 24.20
N VAL A 57 8.44 15.93 23.52
CA VAL A 57 9.89 15.79 23.24
C VAL A 57 10.31 16.73 22.09
N VAL A 58 9.39 16.99 21.16
CA VAL A 58 9.63 17.83 19.98
C VAL A 58 8.50 18.85 19.87
N SER A 59 8.79 20.14 19.97
CA SER A 59 7.84 21.20 19.64
C SER A 59 8.22 21.79 18.29
N LEU A 60 7.45 21.46 17.25
CA LEU A 60 7.55 22.17 15.97
C LEU A 60 6.53 23.29 16.05
N GLY A 61 6.96 24.55 15.90
CA GLY A 61 6.05 25.69 15.79
C GLY A 61 5.06 25.53 14.61
N GLY A 62 4.11 26.45 14.46
CA GLY A 62 3.04 26.35 13.46
C GLY A 62 3.50 26.04 12.04
N LEU A 63 4.62 26.63 11.60
CA LEU A 63 5.24 26.36 10.29
C LEU A 63 5.81 24.95 10.18
N GLY A 64 6.48 24.46 11.23
CA GLY A 64 7.04 23.11 11.23
C GLY A 64 5.96 22.04 11.20
N ASN A 65 4.83 22.28 11.87
CA ASN A 65 3.67 21.39 11.81
C ASN A 65 3.00 21.39 10.43
N LEU A 66 2.94 22.56 9.78
CA LEU A 66 2.44 22.70 8.40
C LEU A 66 3.32 21.94 7.40
N ILE A 67 4.64 22.07 7.52
CA ILE A 67 5.61 21.33 6.70
C ILE A 67 5.44 19.82 6.93
N LEU A 68 5.34 19.38 8.19
CA LEU A 68 5.17 17.97 8.52
C LEU A 68 3.86 17.38 7.98
N ALA A 69 2.79 18.18 7.92
CA ALA A 69 1.50 17.76 7.38
C ALA A 69 1.53 17.57 5.85
N TRP A 70 2.18 18.48 5.12
CA TRP A 70 2.10 18.54 3.65
C TRP A 70 3.29 17.90 2.93
N LEU A 71 4.49 17.99 3.49
CA LEU A 71 5.72 17.54 2.84
C LEU A 71 5.70 16.04 2.49
N PRO A 72 5.32 15.11 3.39
CA PRO A 72 5.28 13.68 3.05
C PRO A 72 4.30 13.38 1.92
N THR A 73 3.13 14.04 1.94
CA THR A 73 2.11 13.92 0.90
C THR A 73 2.61 14.42 -0.45
N LEU A 74 3.26 15.58 -0.49
CA LEU A 74 3.84 16.15 -1.72
C LEU A 74 4.92 15.24 -2.30
N ILE A 75 5.84 14.75 -1.46
CA ILE A 75 6.88 13.80 -1.89
C ILE A 75 6.24 12.53 -2.45
N PHE A 76 5.24 11.98 -1.76
CA PHE A 76 4.54 10.78 -2.20
C PHE A 76 3.82 10.99 -3.55
N LEU A 77 3.18 12.14 -3.76
CA LEU A 77 2.53 12.49 -5.02
C LEU A 77 3.54 12.57 -6.18
N VAL A 78 4.72 13.17 -5.95
CA VAL A 78 5.80 13.22 -6.94
C VAL A 78 6.30 11.81 -7.28
N LEU A 79 6.58 10.99 -6.26
CA LEU A 79 7.00 9.60 -6.46
C LEU A 79 5.94 8.79 -7.23
N MET A 80 4.68 8.94 -6.86
CA MET A 80 3.56 8.28 -7.54
C MET A 80 3.45 8.72 -9.00
N ALA A 81 3.58 10.03 -9.29
CA ALA A 81 3.55 10.55 -10.65
C ALA A 81 4.69 9.98 -11.50
N ILE A 82 5.91 9.93 -10.95
CA ILE A 82 7.08 9.31 -11.60
C ILE A 82 6.81 7.84 -11.91
N VAL A 83 6.32 7.08 -10.93
CA VAL A 83 6.01 5.64 -11.10
C VAL A 83 4.95 5.42 -12.16
N ILE A 84 3.88 6.24 -12.18
CA ILE A 84 2.85 6.17 -13.21
C ILE A 84 3.45 6.42 -14.60
N VAL A 85 4.31 7.42 -14.76
CA VAL A 85 4.94 7.74 -16.05
C VAL A 85 5.89 6.62 -16.51
N VAL A 86 6.67 6.05 -15.58
CA VAL A 86 7.61 4.96 -15.87
C VAL A 86 6.87 3.67 -16.22
N GLU A 87 5.84 3.30 -15.45
CA GLU A 87 5.16 2.02 -15.61
C GLU A 87 4.18 2.02 -16.81
N ARG A 88 3.71 3.20 -17.26
CA ARG A 88 2.91 3.34 -18.49
C ARG A 88 3.61 2.78 -19.74
N ARG A 89 4.94 2.66 -19.72
CA ARG A 89 5.75 2.15 -20.85
C ARG A 89 6.01 0.64 -20.79
N ARG A 90 5.57 -0.05 -19.73
CA ARG A 90 5.83 -1.48 -19.53
C ARG A 90 4.64 -2.36 -19.97
N PRO A 91 4.89 -3.60 -20.46
CA PRO A 91 3.81 -4.49 -20.88
C PRO A 91 2.86 -4.80 -19.72
N LYS A 92 1.55 -4.81 -20.00
CA LYS A 92 0.51 -5.07 -19.00
C LYS A 92 0.62 -6.53 -18.52
N GLY A 93 0.91 -6.73 -17.24
CA GLY A 93 1.00 -8.06 -16.63
C GLY A 93 -0.29 -8.88 -16.76
N GLY A 94 -0.19 -10.20 -16.54
CA GLY A 94 -1.27 -11.17 -16.71
C GLY A 94 -2.53 -10.92 -15.85
N VAL A 95 -3.54 -11.80 -15.97
CA VAL A 95 -4.86 -11.64 -15.32
C VAL A 95 -4.76 -11.39 -13.81
N ALA A 96 -3.91 -12.14 -13.10
CA ALA A 96 -3.69 -11.96 -11.67
C ALA A 96 -3.14 -10.56 -11.31
N HIS A 97 -2.23 -10.01 -12.12
CA HIS A 97 -1.68 -8.68 -11.92
C HIS A 97 -2.74 -7.59 -12.14
N ARG A 98 -3.60 -7.75 -13.15
CA ARG A 98 -4.74 -6.84 -13.36
C ARG A 98 -5.73 -6.87 -12.21
N ALA A 99 -6.03 -8.06 -11.67
CA ALA A 99 -6.90 -8.20 -10.50
C ALA A 99 -6.32 -7.53 -9.24
N ILE A 100 -5.02 -7.71 -8.99
CA ILE A 100 -4.33 -7.04 -7.88
C ILE A 100 -4.38 -5.51 -8.05
N ASN A 101 -4.04 -5.00 -9.24
CA ASN A 101 -4.09 -3.55 -9.50
C ASN A 101 -5.51 -3.00 -9.36
N ALA A 102 -6.53 -3.74 -9.81
CA ALA A 102 -7.92 -3.35 -9.64
C ALA A 102 -8.33 -3.28 -8.16
N ALA A 103 -7.86 -4.21 -7.32
CA ALA A 103 -8.11 -4.18 -5.88
C ALA A 103 -7.49 -2.93 -5.21
N PHE A 104 -6.24 -2.60 -5.55
CA PHE A 104 -5.57 -1.38 -5.05
C PHE A 104 -6.21 -0.10 -5.57
N ALA A 105 -6.58 -0.05 -6.86
CA ALA A 105 -7.28 1.09 -7.44
C ALA A 105 -8.67 1.29 -6.80
N GLY A 106 -9.41 0.20 -6.58
CA GLY A 106 -10.70 0.22 -5.89
C GLY A 106 -10.57 0.73 -4.46
N ALA A 107 -9.56 0.28 -3.72
CA ALA A 107 -9.26 0.80 -2.39
C ALA A 107 -8.88 2.30 -2.43
N GLY A 108 -8.14 2.75 -3.43
CA GLY A 108 -7.83 4.18 -3.62
C GLY A 108 -9.09 5.03 -3.87
N LEU A 109 -10.00 4.55 -4.73
CA LEU A 109 -11.31 5.19 -4.97
C LEU A 109 -12.17 5.23 -3.71
N ALA A 110 -12.25 4.12 -2.98
CA ALA A 110 -12.95 4.05 -1.71
C ALA A 110 -12.35 5.04 -0.68
N ASN A 111 -11.02 5.17 -0.63
CA ASN A 111 -10.34 6.16 0.21
C ASN A 111 -10.79 7.60 -0.10
N LEU A 112 -10.85 7.97 -1.38
CA LEU A 112 -11.32 9.30 -1.80
C LEU A 112 -12.76 9.57 -1.35
N ALA A 113 -13.64 8.58 -1.46
CA ALA A 113 -15.01 8.69 -0.98
C ALA A 113 -15.07 8.81 0.55
N LEU A 114 -14.27 8.02 1.28
CA LEU A 114 -14.19 8.07 2.74
C LEU A 114 -13.71 9.42 3.26
N ILE A 115 -12.73 10.05 2.59
CA ILE A 115 -12.28 11.41 2.94
C ILE A 115 -13.49 12.38 2.92
N ILE A 116 -14.34 12.32 1.89
CA ILE A 116 -15.52 13.19 1.79
C ILE A 116 -16.51 12.88 2.91
N VAL A 117 -16.80 11.60 3.15
CA VAL A 117 -17.76 11.17 4.19
C VAL A 117 -17.30 11.64 5.58
N PHE A 118 -16.04 11.41 5.94
CA PHE A 118 -15.51 11.80 7.25
C PHE A 118 -15.28 13.31 7.35
N ALA A 119 -14.92 14.01 6.28
CA ALA A 119 -14.85 15.48 6.26
C ALA A 119 -16.23 16.09 6.59
N VAL A 120 -17.28 15.62 5.92
CA VAL A 120 -18.64 16.12 6.12
C VAL A 120 -19.15 15.75 7.51
N ALA A 121 -18.87 14.53 7.99
CA ALA A 121 -19.27 14.09 9.34
C ALA A 121 -18.57 14.92 10.43
N ALA A 122 -17.26 15.16 10.30
CA ALA A 122 -16.51 15.99 11.25
C ALA A 122 -17.00 17.44 11.24
N ALA A 123 -17.28 18.00 10.06
CA ALA A 123 -17.80 19.37 9.92
C ALA A 123 -19.21 19.53 10.53
N ARG A 124 -20.10 18.53 10.33
CA ARG A 124 -21.47 18.57 10.87
C ARG A 124 -21.53 18.38 12.38
N ASN A 125 -20.70 17.51 12.93
CA ASN A 125 -20.74 17.17 14.36
C ASN A 125 -19.77 18.02 15.20
N HIS A 126 -18.98 18.91 14.58
CA HIS A 126 -17.94 19.72 15.24
C HIS A 126 -16.95 18.90 16.10
N ASP A 127 -16.82 17.60 15.81
CA ASP A 127 -15.95 16.69 16.55
C ASP A 127 -14.92 16.08 15.60
N PHE A 128 -13.65 16.35 15.88
CA PHE A 128 -12.52 15.86 15.08
C PHE A 128 -12.29 14.35 15.25
N ARG A 129 -12.90 13.72 16.27
CA ARG A 129 -12.83 12.26 16.45
C ARG A 129 -13.36 11.49 15.25
N TYR A 130 -14.38 12.01 14.57
CA TYR A 130 -14.89 11.40 13.34
C TYR A 130 -13.81 11.35 12.25
N TRP A 131 -12.89 12.32 12.20
CA TRP A 131 -11.76 12.30 11.29
C TRP A 131 -10.71 11.26 11.68
N LEU A 132 -10.50 11.01 12.97
CA LEU A 132 -9.57 9.98 13.44
C LEU A 132 -10.03 8.55 13.13
N PHE A 133 -11.31 8.32 12.85
CA PHE A 133 -11.74 7.01 12.33
C PHE A 133 -11.31 6.76 10.88
N HIS A 134 -10.99 7.81 10.11
CA HIS A 134 -10.58 7.65 8.72
C HIS A 134 -9.31 6.79 8.59
N PRO A 135 -8.18 7.08 9.25
CA PRO A 135 -7.00 6.21 9.15
C PRO A 135 -7.25 4.77 9.65
N ALA A 136 -8.08 4.57 10.69
CA ALA A 136 -8.44 3.23 11.15
C ALA A 136 -9.15 2.41 10.06
N VAL A 137 -10.11 3.03 9.35
CA VAL A 137 -10.82 2.38 8.23
C VAL A 137 -9.85 2.10 7.06
N VAL A 138 -8.93 3.02 6.77
CA VAL A 138 -7.92 2.82 5.72
C VAL A 138 -7.02 1.62 6.03
N PHE A 139 -6.62 1.44 7.28
CA PHE A 139 -5.85 0.26 7.70
C PHE A 139 -6.62 -1.04 7.48
N VAL A 140 -7.91 -1.07 7.85
CA VAL A 140 -8.76 -2.25 7.63
C VAL A 140 -8.91 -2.54 6.13
N MET A 141 -9.13 -1.52 5.33
CA MET A 141 -9.25 -1.64 3.87
C MET A 141 -7.95 -2.15 3.23
N GLN A 142 -6.78 -1.64 3.67
CA GLN A 142 -5.47 -2.17 3.25
C GLN A 142 -5.32 -3.65 3.61
N GLY A 143 -5.77 -4.05 4.80
CA GLY A 143 -5.80 -5.44 5.23
C GLY A 143 -6.66 -6.31 4.31
N ALA A 144 -7.84 -5.85 3.92
CA ALA A 144 -8.73 -6.55 2.99
C ALA A 144 -8.12 -6.68 1.59
N VAL A 145 -7.46 -5.64 1.09
CA VAL A 145 -6.74 -5.69 -0.20
C VAL A 145 -5.62 -6.74 -0.13
N TRP A 146 -4.81 -6.74 0.93
CA TRP A 146 -3.75 -7.74 1.10
C TRP A 146 -4.29 -9.16 1.25
N TYR A 147 -5.48 -9.34 1.84
CA TYR A 147 -6.16 -10.63 1.86
C TYR A 147 -6.54 -11.09 0.45
N ALA A 148 -7.07 -10.21 -0.40
CA ALA A 148 -7.35 -10.53 -1.79
C ALA A 148 -6.06 -10.87 -2.57
N VAL A 149 -4.95 -10.17 -2.33
CA VAL A 149 -3.64 -10.52 -2.90
C VAL A 149 -3.20 -11.91 -2.43
N PHE A 150 -3.37 -12.22 -1.13
CA PHE A 150 -3.10 -13.56 -0.61
C PHE A 150 -3.98 -14.62 -1.27
N ALA A 151 -5.28 -14.37 -1.46
CA ALA A 151 -6.19 -15.31 -2.09
C ALA A 151 -5.75 -15.67 -3.53
N LEU A 152 -5.17 -14.69 -4.25
CA LEU A 152 -4.65 -14.85 -5.61
C LEU A 152 -3.25 -15.48 -5.67
N ARG A 153 -2.37 -15.17 -4.70
CA ARG A 153 -0.94 -15.58 -4.73
C ARG A 153 -0.61 -16.75 -3.81
N LYS A 154 -1.49 -17.07 -2.87
CA LYS A 154 -1.39 -18.16 -1.87
C LYS A 154 -0.07 -18.18 -1.07
N ARG A 155 0.58 -17.02 -0.88
CA ARG A 155 1.82 -16.92 -0.08
C ARG A 155 1.51 -16.51 1.35
N ALA A 156 1.86 -17.36 2.32
CA ALA A 156 1.54 -17.17 3.75
C ALA A 156 1.98 -15.81 4.33
N TRP A 157 3.11 -15.26 3.89
CA TRP A 157 3.58 -13.96 4.38
C TRP A 157 2.61 -12.80 4.04
N MET A 158 1.87 -12.89 2.92
CA MET A 158 0.88 -11.89 2.53
C MET A 158 -0.35 -11.92 3.47
N LEU A 159 -0.68 -13.10 3.99
CA LEU A 159 -1.72 -13.25 5.00
C LEU A 159 -1.28 -12.63 6.33
N VAL A 160 -0.02 -12.81 6.73
CA VAL A 160 0.52 -12.16 7.94
C VAL A 160 0.43 -10.64 7.83
N VAL A 161 0.79 -10.08 6.66
CA VAL A 161 0.66 -8.63 6.40
C VAL A 161 -0.79 -8.18 6.47
N SER A 162 -1.71 -8.91 5.83
CA SER A 162 -3.15 -8.63 5.88
C SER A 162 -3.69 -8.63 7.32
N LEU A 163 -3.39 -9.67 8.10
CA LEU A 163 -3.80 -9.77 9.50
C LEU A 163 -3.20 -8.65 10.34
N GLY A 164 -1.95 -8.26 10.09
CA GLY A 164 -1.30 -7.13 10.73
C GLY A 164 -2.02 -5.81 10.49
N TRP A 165 -2.42 -5.54 9.25
CA TRP A 165 -3.23 -4.37 8.89
C TRP A 165 -4.60 -4.37 9.57
N LEU A 166 -5.30 -5.51 9.56
CA LEU A 166 -6.62 -5.64 10.19
C LEU A 166 -6.53 -5.46 11.71
N ALA A 167 -5.58 -6.13 12.36
CA ALA A 167 -5.35 -6.02 13.80
C ALA A 167 -4.98 -4.58 14.20
N SER A 168 -4.12 -3.92 13.42
CA SER A 168 -3.75 -2.52 13.65
C SER A 168 -4.95 -1.59 13.46
N GLY A 169 -5.78 -1.80 12.43
CA GLY A 169 -6.99 -1.01 12.21
C GLY A 169 -8.01 -1.15 13.35
N VAL A 170 -8.22 -2.36 13.86
CA VAL A 170 -9.07 -2.60 15.04
C VAL A 170 -8.51 -1.92 16.28
N ALA A 171 -7.19 -2.05 16.51
CA ALA A 171 -6.54 -1.40 17.64
C ALA A 171 -6.63 0.13 17.56
N LEU A 172 -6.46 0.72 16.38
CA LEU A 172 -6.64 2.16 16.17
C LEU A 172 -8.07 2.62 16.47
N GLY A 173 -9.08 1.84 16.06
CA GLY A 173 -10.48 2.14 16.35
C GLY A 173 -10.83 2.04 17.84
N LEU A 174 -10.26 1.06 18.55
CA LEU A 174 -10.50 0.88 19.99
C LEU A 174 -9.73 1.90 20.86
N LEU A 175 -8.59 2.39 20.39
CA LEU A 175 -7.72 3.32 21.13
C LEU A 175 -7.80 4.76 20.61
N VAL A 176 -8.91 5.14 19.97
CA VAL A 176 -9.08 6.49 19.40
C VAL A 176 -8.96 7.61 20.44
N ASP A 177 -9.30 7.32 21.71
CA ASP A 177 -9.20 8.29 22.82
C ASP A 177 -7.77 8.45 23.38
N ARG A 178 -6.81 7.61 22.97
CA ARG A 178 -5.41 7.70 23.40
C ARG A 178 -4.50 8.03 22.23
N ALA A 179 -4.36 9.33 21.95
CA ALA A 179 -3.55 9.87 20.85
C ALA A 179 -2.13 9.26 20.77
N ASP A 180 -1.45 9.10 21.92
CA ASP A 180 -0.13 8.47 22.00
C ASP A 180 -0.10 7.04 21.43
N LEU A 181 -0.99 6.17 21.91
CA LEU A 181 -1.01 4.77 21.50
C LEU A 181 -1.54 4.64 20.06
N TYR A 182 -2.48 5.50 19.69
CA TYR A 182 -2.98 5.60 18.33
C TYR A 182 -1.85 5.88 17.33
N LEU A 183 -1.05 6.92 17.58
CA LEU A 183 0.07 7.30 16.72
C LEU A 183 1.16 6.23 16.69
N LEU A 184 1.46 5.61 17.83
CA LEU A 184 2.46 4.54 17.91
C LEU A 184 2.03 3.31 17.10
N ILE A 185 0.78 2.86 17.25
CA ILE A 185 0.23 1.72 16.49
C ILE A 185 0.22 2.04 15.00
N ALA A 186 -0.15 3.26 14.62
CA ALA A 186 -0.11 3.69 13.23
C ALA A 186 1.32 3.67 12.67
N SER A 187 2.30 4.22 13.38
CA SER A 187 3.71 4.18 12.96
C SER A 187 4.25 2.76 12.84
N VAL A 188 4.04 1.92 13.85
CA VAL A 188 4.49 0.52 13.84
C VAL A 188 3.80 -0.25 12.72
N GLY A 189 2.52 -0.01 12.47
CA GLY A 189 1.79 -0.64 11.37
C GLY A 189 2.29 -0.20 9.99
N LEU A 190 2.59 1.09 9.82
CA LEU A 190 3.15 1.62 8.57
C LEU A 190 4.57 1.07 8.31
N PHE A 191 5.42 1.00 9.33
CA PHE A 191 6.74 0.39 9.18
C PHE A 191 6.64 -1.13 8.96
N GLY A 192 5.86 -1.83 9.78
CA GLY A 192 5.76 -3.28 9.80
C GLY A 192 5.04 -3.86 8.58
N PHE A 193 3.92 -3.25 8.18
CA PHE A 193 3.00 -3.82 7.19
C PHE A 193 2.96 -3.05 5.86
N MET A 194 3.58 -1.86 5.80
CA MET A 194 3.72 -1.09 4.55
C MET A 194 5.16 -1.06 4.06
N MET A 195 6.10 -0.62 4.91
CA MET A 195 7.50 -0.48 4.53
C MET A 195 8.18 -1.84 4.27
N ILE A 196 8.13 -2.78 5.23
CA ILE A 196 8.79 -4.10 5.09
C ILE A 196 8.25 -4.88 3.88
N PRO A 197 6.93 -5.02 3.67
CA PRO A 197 6.40 -5.72 2.51
C PRO A 197 6.73 -5.02 1.19
N GLY A 198 6.74 -3.68 1.16
CA GLY A 198 7.13 -2.90 -0.02
C GLY A 198 8.57 -3.17 -0.46
N PHE A 199 9.52 -3.16 0.49
CA PHE A 199 10.91 -3.51 0.20
C PHE A 199 11.09 -4.98 -0.19
N PHE A 200 10.33 -5.89 0.42
CA PHE A 200 10.39 -7.31 0.08
C PHE A 200 9.86 -7.58 -1.33
N LEU A 201 8.77 -6.91 -1.73
CA LEU A 201 8.26 -6.92 -3.10
C LEU A 201 9.28 -6.36 -4.10
N MET A 202 9.92 -5.23 -3.76
CA MET A 202 10.96 -4.62 -4.60
C MET A 202 12.14 -5.58 -4.82
N ARG A 203 12.63 -6.23 -3.76
CA ARG A 203 13.73 -7.20 -3.85
C ARG A 203 13.36 -8.43 -4.68
N GLN A 204 12.13 -8.95 -4.52
CA GLN A 204 11.67 -10.07 -5.35
C GLN A 204 11.57 -9.68 -6.83
N ALA A 205 11.04 -8.48 -7.12
CA ALA A 205 10.91 -7.99 -8.48
C ALA A 205 12.27 -7.69 -9.14
N GLN A 206 13.26 -7.24 -8.38
CA GLN A 206 14.64 -7.07 -8.87
C GLN A 206 15.31 -8.41 -9.19
N ARG A 207 15.15 -9.42 -8.32
CA ARG A 207 15.70 -10.77 -8.56
C ARG A 207 15.08 -11.47 -9.75
N ALA A 208 13.81 -11.20 -10.06
CA ALA A 208 13.13 -11.76 -11.23
C ALA A 208 13.49 -11.04 -12.55
N ALA A 209 14.15 -9.87 -12.48
CA ALA A 209 14.54 -9.08 -13.64
C ALA A 209 16.04 -9.21 -13.99
N ALA A 210 16.84 -9.83 -13.11
CA ALA A 210 18.24 -10.18 -13.32
C ALA A 210 18.36 -11.61 -13.85
#